data_AF-A0A6I7X6X5-F1
#
_entry.id   AF-A0A6I7X6X5-F1
#
_cell.length_a   1.000
_cell.length_b   1.000
_cell.length_c   1.000
_cell.angle_alpha   90.00
_cell.angle_beta   90.00
_cell.angle_gamma   90.00
#
_symmetry.space_group_name_H-M   'P 1'
#
loop_
_entity.id
_entity.type
_entity.pdbx_description
1 polymer ?
#
loop_
_entity_poly.entity_id
_entity_poly.type
_entity_poly.pdbx_seq_one_letter_code
_entity_poly.pdbx_strand_id
1 'polypeptide(L)'
;MIKQWKFPGGIALGGHKQTTEIRDTALPAELNYPLLQRSDCYATATVYPGERVLKGQVIATQKNPLTTPVHAASSGVIKEIAPHLIAHPSGLTDSCIVIETDGLDEALPANPCLDYHLETAENLRIKIAQAGIV
;
A
#
# COMPACT_ATOMS: atom_id res chain seq x y z
N MET A 1 32.91 -21.83 8.52
CA MET A 1 31.51 -22.29 8.32
C MET A 1 30.71 -21.93 9.56
N ILE A 2 29.67 -21.09 9.43
CA ILE A 2 28.81 -20.70 10.56
C ILE A 2 27.80 -21.83 10.80
N LYS A 3 27.78 -22.37 12.02
CA LYS A 3 26.83 -23.40 12.45
C LYS A 3 25.45 -22.75 12.62
N GLN A 4 24.57 -22.92 11.64
CA GLN A 4 23.16 -22.55 11.78
C GLN A 4 22.50 -23.48 12.80
N TRP A 5 22.14 -22.95 13.97
CA TRP A 5 21.34 -23.69 14.94
C TRP A 5 19.91 -23.81 14.40
N LYS A 6 19.43 -25.05 14.26
CA LYS A 6 18.00 -25.31 14.07
C LYS A 6 17.36 -25.26 15.46
N PHE A 7 16.53 -24.25 15.70
CA PHE A 7 15.77 -24.12 16.93
C PHE A 7 14.39 -24.76 16.70
N PRO A 8 14.13 -26.00 17.15
CA PRO A 8 12.80 -26.61 17.01
C PRO A 8 11.80 -26.11 18.07
N GLY A 9 12.20 -25.15 18.91
CA GLY A 9 11.41 -24.63 20.03
C GLY A 9 10.44 -23.52 19.64
N GLY A 10 9.28 -23.51 20.28
CA GLY A 10 8.23 -22.49 20.18
C GLY A 10 7.02 -22.93 21.01
N ILE A 11 6.10 -22.00 21.31
CA ILE A 11 4.82 -22.35 21.93
C ILE A 11 3.84 -22.70 20.82
N ALA A 12 3.29 -23.92 20.84
CA ALA A 12 2.17 -24.28 19.98
C ALA A 12 0.92 -23.56 20.49
N LEU A 13 0.59 -22.43 19.84
CA LEU A 13 -0.64 -21.71 20.13
C LEU A 13 -1.82 -22.47 19.52
N GLY A 14 -2.93 -22.58 20.26
CA GLY A 14 -4.18 -23.07 19.71
C GLY A 14 -4.64 -22.18 18.56
N GLY A 15 -5.15 -22.79 17.48
CA GLY A 15 -5.75 -22.04 16.39
C GLY A 15 -7.06 -21.39 16.84
N HIS A 16 -7.03 -20.09 17.17
CA HIS A 16 -8.22 -19.31 17.48
C HIS A 16 -8.82 -18.61 16.24
N LYS A 17 -8.37 -18.98 15.04
CA LYS A 17 -8.94 -18.50 13.77
C LYS A 17 -10.09 -19.43 13.41
N GLN A 18 -11.32 -18.94 13.50
CA GLN A 18 -12.48 -19.63 12.91
C GLN A 18 -12.49 -19.31 11.42
N THR A 19 -12.52 -20.34 10.57
CA THR A 19 -12.72 -20.16 9.13
C THR A 19 -14.19 -19.77 8.94
N THR A 20 -14.43 -18.48 8.70
CA THR A 20 -15.74 -17.94 8.35
C THR A 20 -15.85 -17.74 6.85
N GLU A 21 -17.07 -17.64 6.34
CA GLU A 21 -17.32 -17.32 4.94
C GLU A 21 -16.77 -15.93 4.59
N ILE A 22 -16.28 -15.79 3.36
CA ILE A 22 -15.91 -14.50 2.77
C ILE A 22 -17.21 -13.73 2.48
N ARG A 23 -17.24 -12.45 2.86
CA ARG A 23 -18.40 -11.57 2.66
C ARG A 23 -17.94 -10.24 2.11
N ASP A 24 -18.79 -9.64 1.28
CA ASP A 24 -18.59 -8.27 0.85
C ASP A 24 -18.74 -7.32 2.04
N THR A 25 -17.92 -6.27 2.04
CA THR A 25 -17.97 -5.18 3.01
C THR A 25 -18.20 -3.87 2.27
N ALA A 26 -18.84 -2.92 2.95
CA ALA A 26 -18.93 -1.56 2.44
C ALA A 26 -17.53 -0.97 2.27
N LEU A 27 -17.38 -0.13 1.25
CA LEU A 27 -16.19 0.69 1.09
C LEU A 27 -16.05 1.63 2.31
N PRO A 28 -14.86 1.72 2.94
CA PRO A 28 -14.65 2.65 4.03
C PRO A 28 -14.88 4.10 3.57
N ALA A 29 -15.51 4.93 4.41
CA ALA A 29 -15.70 6.35 4.12
C ALA A 29 -14.37 7.12 4.03
N GLU A 30 -13.34 6.64 4.72
CA GLU A 30 -11.99 7.22 4.69
C GLU A 30 -10.91 6.16 4.52
N LEU A 31 -9.90 6.49 3.74
CA LEU A 31 -8.69 5.69 3.54
C LEU A 31 -7.47 6.51 3.95
N ASN A 32 -6.71 6.00 4.93
CA ASN A 32 -5.54 6.67 5.50
C ASN A 32 -4.25 6.01 5.01
N TYR A 33 -3.34 6.80 4.44
CA TYR A 33 -2.08 6.35 3.86
C TYR A 33 -0.88 7.01 4.56
N PRO A 34 -0.22 6.32 5.52
CA PRO A 34 1.03 6.78 6.10
C PRO A 34 2.11 6.98 5.04
N LEU A 35 2.84 8.10 5.12
CA LEU A 35 3.95 8.37 4.20
C LEU A 35 5.23 7.62 4.61
N LEU A 36 5.38 7.24 5.88
CA LEU A 36 6.41 6.34 6.35
C LEU A 36 6.18 4.92 5.81
N GLN A 37 7.02 4.48 4.88
CA GLN A 37 6.94 3.15 4.28
C GLN A 37 7.81 2.12 5.01
N ARG A 38 9.01 2.54 5.43
CA ARG A 38 9.96 1.78 6.26
C ARG A 38 10.81 2.76 7.07
N SER A 39 11.57 2.27 8.05
CA SER A 39 12.45 3.11 8.87
C SER A 39 13.27 4.09 8.01
N ASP A 40 13.14 5.38 8.31
CA ASP A 40 13.79 6.51 7.65
C ASP A 40 13.49 6.66 6.14
N CYS A 41 12.37 6.11 5.66
CA CYS A 41 12.00 6.13 4.25
C CYS A 41 10.55 6.63 4.08
N TYR A 42 10.44 7.93 3.77
CA TYR A 42 9.17 8.64 3.63
C TYR A 42 8.81 8.91 2.17
N ALA A 43 7.63 8.48 1.75
CA ALA A 43 7.01 8.90 0.51
C ALA A 43 6.68 10.39 0.51
N THR A 44 6.85 11.03 -0.64
CA THR A 44 6.40 12.39 -0.89
C THR A 44 5.07 12.32 -1.61
N ALA A 45 4.05 12.98 -1.06
CA ALA A 45 2.76 13.10 -1.73
C ALA A 45 2.91 13.76 -3.11
N THR A 46 2.18 13.25 -4.09
CA THR A 46 2.11 13.79 -5.46
C THR A 46 0.78 14.46 -5.76
N VAL A 47 -0.07 14.58 -4.74
CA VAL A 47 -1.43 15.11 -4.78
C VAL A 47 -1.61 16.17 -3.70
N TYR A 48 -2.71 16.92 -3.75
CA TYR A 48 -3.01 18.01 -2.81
C TYR A 48 -4.44 17.93 -2.26
N PRO A 49 -4.72 18.48 -1.06
CA PRO A 49 -6.08 18.55 -0.53
C PRO A 49 -7.07 19.19 -1.52
N GLY A 50 -8.26 18.59 -1.65
CA GLY A 50 -9.30 18.96 -2.62
C GLY A 50 -9.14 18.31 -4.00
N GLU A 51 -8.02 17.65 -4.29
CA GLU A 51 -7.82 16.92 -5.54
C GLU A 51 -8.65 15.62 -5.56
N ARG A 52 -9.34 15.37 -6.67
CA ARG A 52 -10.01 14.09 -6.90
C ARG A 52 -9.04 13.08 -7.48
N VAL A 53 -9.02 11.87 -6.92
CA VAL A 53 -8.17 10.76 -7.35
C VAL A 53 -9.00 9.53 -7.75
N LEU A 54 -8.44 8.70 -8.61
CA LEU A 54 -9.03 7.43 -9.04
C LEU A 54 -8.33 6.24 -8.37
N LYS A 55 -9.03 5.12 -8.25
CA LYS A 55 -8.43 3.86 -7.82
C LYS A 55 -7.27 3.46 -8.74
N GLY A 56 -6.15 3.10 -8.12
CA GLY A 56 -4.90 2.80 -8.81
C GLY A 56 -4.10 4.03 -9.23
N GLN A 57 -4.52 5.26 -8.92
CA GLN A 57 -3.73 6.47 -9.17
C GLN A 57 -2.59 6.57 -8.15
N VAL A 58 -1.39 6.94 -8.61
CA VAL A 58 -0.25 7.25 -7.73
C VAL A 58 -0.56 8.52 -6.92
N ILE A 59 -0.51 8.40 -5.60
CA ILE A 59 -0.75 9.50 -4.65
C ILE A 59 0.50 9.89 -3.86
N ALA A 60 1.50 9.02 -3.79
CA ALA A 60 2.80 9.36 -3.23
C ALA A 60 3.91 8.56 -3.93
N THR A 61 5.10 9.14 -4.00
CA THR A 61 6.29 8.50 -4.59
C THR A 61 7.56 8.89 -3.85
N GLN A 62 8.66 8.21 -4.15
CA GLN A 62 9.99 8.58 -3.67
C GLN A 62 10.96 8.61 -4.84
N LYS A 63 11.99 9.46 -4.72
CA LYS A 63 13.09 9.49 -5.69
C LYS A 63 14.02 8.28 -5.61
N ASN A 64 13.83 7.39 -4.62
CA ASN A 64 14.68 6.23 -4.42
C ASN A 64 14.24 5.08 -5.34
N PRO A 65 15.14 4.49 -6.16
CA PRO A 65 14.80 3.35 -7.01
C PRO A 65 14.43 2.08 -6.23
N LEU A 66 14.67 2.02 -4.91
CA LEU A 66 14.34 0.88 -4.05
C LEU A 66 12.97 1.00 -3.38
N THR A 67 12.16 2.00 -3.76
CA THR A 67 10.86 2.29 -3.15
C THR A 67 9.81 2.37 -4.24
N THR A 68 8.65 1.82 -3.97
CA THR A 68 7.54 1.79 -4.91
C THR A 68 6.56 2.93 -4.63
N PRO A 69 5.84 3.41 -5.66
CA PRO A 69 4.78 4.40 -5.46
C PRO A 69 3.62 3.84 -4.65
N VAL A 70 2.94 4.72 -3.92
CA VAL A 70 1.71 4.44 -3.19
C VAL A 70 0.54 4.82 -4.07
N HIS A 71 -0.45 3.92 -4.18
CA HIS A 71 -1.65 4.11 -5.00
C HIS A 71 -2.90 4.25 -4.14
N ALA A 72 -3.85 5.06 -4.59
CA ALA A 72 -5.19 5.12 -4.02
C ALA A 72 -5.92 3.77 -4.20
N ALA A 73 -6.56 3.28 -3.15
CA ALA A 73 -7.26 1.99 -3.15
C ALA A 73 -8.70 2.10 -3.66
N SER A 74 -9.24 3.32 -3.68
CA SER A 74 -10.56 3.66 -4.23
C SER A 74 -10.55 5.10 -4.77
N SER A 75 -11.61 5.49 -5.48
CA SER A 75 -11.82 6.88 -5.89
C SER A 75 -12.31 7.74 -4.74
N GLY A 76 -12.04 9.03 -4.82
CA GLY A 76 -12.44 9.99 -3.79
C GLY A 76 -11.71 11.31 -3.91
N VAL A 77 -11.80 12.11 -2.86
CA VAL A 77 -11.12 13.41 -2.76
C VAL A 77 -10.06 13.34 -1.68
N ILE A 78 -8.89 13.91 -1.94
CA ILE A 78 -7.89 14.10 -0.89
C ILE A 78 -8.46 15.07 0.13
N LYS A 79 -8.85 14.56 1.29
CA LYS A 79 -9.41 15.36 2.38
C LYS A 79 -8.33 16.24 2.98
N GLU A 80 -7.19 15.64 3.33
CA GLU A 80 -6.05 16.34 3.92
C GLU A 80 -4.74 15.55 3.76
N ILE A 81 -3.63 16.25 3.98
CA ILE A 81 -2.31 15.66 4.15
C ILE A 81 -1.75 16.23 5.45
N ALA A 82 -1.86 15.46 6.53
CA ALA A 82 -1.63 15.93 7.89
C ALA A 82 -1.09 14.82 8.80
N PRO A 83 -0.58 15.13 10.01
CA PRO A 83 -0.18 14.11 10.97
C PRO A 83 -1.38 13.32 11.52
N HIS A 84 -1.35 11.98 11.41
CA HIS A 84 -2.32 11.06 12.02
C HIS A 84 -1.62 9.96 12.82
N LEU A 85 -2.33 9.41 13.81
CA LEU A 85 -1.90 8.22 14.52
C LEU A 85 -1.93 7.02 13.55
N ILE A 86 -0.79 6.35 13.39
CA ILE A 86 -0.70 5.16 12.53
C ILE A 86 -0.76 3.88 13.36
N ALA A 87 -1.05 2.76 12.70
CA ALA A 87 -1.13 1.43 13.33
C ALA A 87 0.25 0.86 13.71
N HIS A 88 1.03 1.63 14.48
CA HIS A 88 2.33 1.25 14.99
C HIS A 88 2.24 0.96 16.51
N PRO A 89 2.83 -0.14 17.02
CA PRO A 89 2.73 -0.53 18.43
C PRO A 89 3.19 0.54 19.44
N SER A 90 4.02 1.49 19.03
CA SER A 90 4.49 2.59 19.89
C SER A 90 3.54 3.79 19.96
N GLY A 91 2.43 3.79 19.22
CA GLY A 91 1.57 4.97 19.06
C GLY A 91 2.21 6.08 18.22
N LEU A 92 3.01 5.71 17.20
CA LEU A 92 3.68 6.67 16.32
C LEU A 92 2.64 7.52 15.56
N THR A 93 2.92 8.81 15.44
CA THR A 93 2.21 9.74 14.55
C THR A 93 3.06 9.96 13.31
N ASP A 94 2.43 9.98 12.14
CA ASP A 94 3.09 10.25 10.87
C ASP A 94 2.20 11.10 9.95
N SER A 95 2.82 11.83 9.01
CA SER A 95 2.08 12.51 7.95
C SER A 95 1.39 11.47 7.07
N CYS A 96 0.06 11.55 6.95
CA CYS A 96 -0.73 10.65 6.13
C CYS A 96 -1.46 11.43 5.04
N ILE A 97 -1.71 10.78 3.91
CA ILE A 97 -2.70 11.22 2.94
C ILE A 97 -4.03 10.61 3.36
N VAL A 98 -5.07 11.42 3.49
CA VAL A 98 -6.43 10.96 3.80
C VAL A 98 -7.31 11.15 2.57
N ILE A 99 -7.93 10.06 2.11
CA ILE A 99 -8.93 10.10 1.04
C ILE A 99 -10.30 9.94 1.67
N GLU A 100 -11.19 10.90 1.45
CA GLU A 100 -12.63 10.72 1.64
C GLU A 100 -13.17 10.02 0.39
N THR A 101 -13.69 8.81 0.54
CA THR A 101 -14.14 8.01 -0.61
C THR A 101 -15.46 8.53 -1.15
N ASP A 102 -15.61 8.52 -2.48
CA ASP A 102 -16.86 8.97 -3.14
C ASP A 102 -17.89 7.84 -3.30
N GLY A 103 -17.55 6.61 -2.87
CA GLY A 103 -18.39 5.43 -2.99
C GLY A 103 -18.49 4.86 -4.41
N LEU A 104 -17.82 5.45 -5.40
CA LEU A 104 -17.93 5.05 -6.80
C LEU A 104 -16.92 3.94 -7.19
N ASP A 105 -15.81 3.84 -6.45
CA ASP A 105 -14.70 2.92 -6.70
C ASP A 105 -14.17 2.98 -8.16
N GLU A 106 -14.20 4.17 -8.77
CA GLU A 106 -13.78 4.39 -10.15
C GLU A 106 -12.27 4.19 -10.30
N ALA A 107 -11.87 3.30 -11.21
CA ALA A 107 -10.48 2.94 -11.44
C ALA A 107 -9.89 3.57 -12.69
N LEU A 108 -8.59 3.82 -12.65
CA LEU A 108 -7.82 4.08 -13.85
C LEU A 108 -7.93 2.89 -14.83
N PRO A 109 -7.81 3.14 -16.15
CA PRO A 109 -7.73 2.06 -17.13
C PRO A 109 -6.61 1.08 -16.78
N ALA A 110 -6.93 -0.22 -16.78
CA ALA A 110 -5.93 -1.25 -16.56
C ALA A 110 -4.90 -1.29 -17.70
N ASN A 111 -3.63 -1.46 -17.37
CA ASN A 111 -2.54 -1.67 -18.32
C ASN A 111 -1.85 -3.02 -18.08
N PRO A 112 -2.50 -4.14 -18.42
CA PRO A 112 -2.00 -5.48 -18.10
C PRO A 112 -0.79 -5.87 -18.96
N CYS A 113 0.13 -6.63 -18.37
CA CYS A 113 1.19 -7.33 -19.10
C CYS A 113 0.61 -8.65 -19.65
N LEU A 114 0.10 -8.63 -20.88
CA LEU A 114 -0.66 -9.75 -21.47
C LEU A 114 0.12 -11.06 -21.54
N ASP A 115 1.41 -11.01 -21.90
CA ASP A 115 2.30 -12.17 -21.84
C ASP A 115 3.64 -11.75 -21.23
N TYR A 116 3.82 -12.08 -19.94
CA TYR A 116 5.04 -11.74 -19.22
C TYR A 116 6.25 -12.57 -19.68
N HIS A 117 6.06 -13.70 -20.37
CA HIS A 117 7.17 -14.50 -20.88
C HIS A 117 7.89 -13.83 -22.05
N LEU A 118 7.23 -12.88 -22.74
CA LEU A 118 7.81 -12.10 -23.83
C LEU A 118 8.57 -10.87 -23.34
N GLU A 119 8.51 -10.55 -22.05
CA GLU A 119 9.20 -9.41 -21.47
C GLU A 119 10.59 -9.77 -20.96
N THR A 120 11.47 -8.78 -20.96
CA THR A 120 12.75 -8.93 -20.27
C THR A 120 12.54 -8.93 -18.76
N ALA A 121 13.40 -9.61 -18.02
CA ALA A 121 13.37 -9.58 -16.56
C ALA A 121 13.50 -8.15 -15.99
N GLU A 122 14.19 -7.25 -16.72
CA GLU A 122 14.30 -5.84 -16.37
C GLU A 122 12.97 -5.11 -16.51
N ASN A 123 12.29 -5.26 -17.64
CA ASN A 123 10.98 -4.66 -17.86
C ASN A 123 9.95 -5.15 -16.84
N LEU A 124 9.97 -6.45 -16.51
CA LEU A 124 9.08 -7.00 -15.48
C LEU A 124 9.33 -6.36 -14.12
N ARG A 125 10.59 -6.21 -13.70
CA ARG A 125 10.92 -5.52 -12.44
C ARG A 125 10.41 -4.08 -12.43
N ILE A 126 10.56 -3.35 -13.53
CA ILE A 126 10.05 -1.99 -13.65
C ILE A 126 8.52 -1.96 -13.53
N LYS A 127 7.81 -2.84 -14.25
CA LYS A 127 6.34 -2.92 -14.20
C LYS A 127 5.84 -3.26 -12.78
N ILE A 128 6.45 -4.24 -12.13
CA ILE A 128 6.11 -4.65 -10.76
C ILE A 128 6.36 -3.49 -9.79
N ALA A 129 7.52 -2.84 -9.90
CA ALA A 129 7.84 -1.68 -9.07
C ALA A 129 6.84 -0.53 -9.27
N GLN A 130 6.52 -0.18 -10.52
CA GLN A 130 5.53 0.87 -10.82
C GLN A 130 4.12 0.51 -10.36
N ALA A 131 3.79 -0.77 -10.21
CA ALA A 131 2.52 -1.24 -9.64
C ALA A 131 2.47 -1.14 -8.10
N GLY A 132 3.52 -0.64 -7.44
CA GLY A 132 3.55 -0.51 -5.98
C GLY A 132 4.16 -1.71 -5.25
N ILE A 133 4.65 -2.72 -5.98
CA ILE A 133 5.03 -4.03 -5.43
C ILE A 133 6.56 -4.18 -5.35
N VAL A 134 7.08 -4.63 -4.21
CA VAL A 134 8.52 -4.84 -3.91
C VAL A 134 8.86 -6.32 -3.88
#